data_AF-A0A6B3GA77-F1
#
_entry.id   AF-A0A6B3GA77-F1
#
_cell.length_a   1.000
_cell.length_b   1.000
_cell.length_c   1.000
_cell.angle_alpha   90.00
_cell.angle_beta   90.00
_cell.angle_gamma   90.00
#
_symmetry.space_group_name_H-M   'P 1'
#
loop_
_entity.id
_entity.type
_entity.pdbx_description
1 polymer ?
#
loop_
_entity_poly.entity_id
_entity_poly.type
_entity_poly.pdbx_seq_one_letter_code
_entity_poly.pdbx_strand_id
1 'polypeptide(L)' 'KSKPVSGDYNGDGKDDLAVVYNGGQASDGKHVTILFRFASTGSAFSNPTTAWTSSGSFDWSKSKPVSGDYNG' A
#
# COMPACT_ATOMS: atom_id res chain seq x y z
N LYS A 1 -9.09 6.46 -5.17
CA LYS A 1 -8.84 5.32 -6.10
C LYS A 1 -7.76 4.43 -5.49
N SER A 2 -7.82 3.11 -5.69
CA SER A 2 -6.95 2.14 -5.02
C SER A 2 -6.38 1.11 -6.01
N LYS A 3 -5.17 0.61 -5.70
CA LYS A 3 -4.54 -0.54 -6.36
C LYS A 3 -4.11 -1.53 -5.27
N PRO A 4 -4.85 -2.63 -5.07
CA PRO A 4 -4.51 -3.65 -4.08
C PRO A 4 -3.37 -4.56 -4.57
N VAL A 5 -2.59 -5.08 -3.64
CA VAL A 5 -1.61 -6.14 -3.87
C VAL A 5 -1.50 -7.01 -2.61
N SER A 6 -1.57 -8.33 -2.77
CA SER A 6 -1.49 -9.29 -1.66
C SER A 6 -0.07 -9.76 -1.40
N GLY A 7 0.21 -10.19 -0.18
CA GLY A 7 1.45 -10.86 0.20
C GLY A 7 1.59 -10.92 1.71
N ASP A 8 2.43 -11.82 2.22
CA ASP A 8 2.74 -11.90 3.65
C ASP A 8 3.72 -10.77 4.05
N TYR A 9 3.18 -9.65 4.51
CA TYR A 9 3.97 -8.47 4.85
C TYR A 9 4.33 -8.38 6.35
N ASN A 10 3.83 -9.29 7.18
CA ASN A 10 4.11 -9.33 8.61
C ASN A 10 4.84 -10.62 9.05
N GLY A 11 5.02 -11.58 8.13
CA GLY A 11 5.74 -12.83 8.34
C GLY A 11 4.97 -13.89 9.12
N ASP A 12 3.64 -13.83 9.15
CA ASP A 12 2.80 -14.74 9.95
C ASP A 12 2.26 -15.96 9.16
N GLY A 13 2.69 -16.09 7.91
CA GLY A 13 2.31 -17.17 7.00
C GLY A 13 0.95 -16.97 6.32
N LYS A 14 0.32 -15.79 6.43
CA LYS A 14 -0.94 -15.46 5.77
C LYS A 14 -0.75 -14.26 4.85
N ASP A 15 -1.42 -14.28 3.70
CA ASP A 15 -1.43 -13.13 2.82
C ASP A 15 -2.19 -11.97 3.47
N ASP A 16 -1.48 -10.86 3.69
CA ASP A 16 -1.99 -9.55 4.03
C ASP A 16 -2.47 -8.83 2.74
N LEU A 17 -3.16 -7.70 2.92
CA LEU A 17 -3.54 -6.81 1.84
C LEU A 17 -2.81 -5.46 1.97
N ALA A 18 -2.04 -5.08 0.95
CA ALA A 18 -1.53 -3.72 0.81
C ALA A 18 -2.32 -2.96 -0.26
N VAL A 19 -2.57 -1.67 -0.03
CA VAL A 19 -3.34 -0.82 -0.93
C VAL A 19 -2.57 0.45 -1.21
N VAL A 20 -2.10 0.60 -2.45
CA VAL A 20 -1.59 1.89 -2.93
C VAL A 20 -2.81 2.76 -3.26
N TYR A 21 -2.93 3.89 -2.58
CA TYR A 21 -4.10 4.76 -2.61
C TYR A 21 -3.75 6.15 -3.15
N ASN A 22 -4.62 6.69 -4.01
CA ASN A 22 -4.54 8.07 -4.47
C ASN A 22 -5.10 9.02 -3.39
N GLY A 23 -4.20 9.66 -2.64
CA GLY A 23 -4.48 10.67 -1.62
C GLY A 23 -4.72 12.08 -2.17
N GLY A 24 -4.75 12.25 -3.49
CA GLY A 24 -5.01 13.53 -4.15
C GLY A 24 -3.74 14.34 -4.43
N GLN A 25 -3.87 15.66 -4.36
CA GLN A 25 -2.75 16.60 -4.48
C GLN A 25 -2.70 17.50 -3.25
N ALA A 26 -1.49 17.78 -2.78
CA ALA A 26 -1.23 18.78 -1.76
C ALA A 26 -1.35 20.20 -2.35
N SER A 27 -1.34 21.21 -1.48
CA SER A 27 -1.45 22.62 -1.88
C SER A 27 -0.30 23.10 -2.78
N ASP A 28 0.85 22.45 -2.72
CA ASP A 28 2.01 22.70 -3.60
C ASP A 28 1.93 21.96 -4.95
N GLY A 29 0.77 21.36 -5.26
CA GLY A 29 0.50 20.67 -6.52
C GLY A 29 1.05 19.24 -6.60
N LYS A 30 1.76 18.79 -5.57
CA LYS A 30 2.38 17.46 -5.54
C LYS A 30 1.37 16.35 -5.30
N HIS A 31 1.52 15.23 -6.00
CA HIS A 31 0.70 14.04 -5.78
C HIS A 31 0.98 13.41 -4.42
N VAL A 32 -0.10 13.08 -3.71
CA VAL A 32 -0.05 12.34 -2.44
C VAL A 32 -0.46 10.90 -2.72
N THR A 33 0.48 9.97 -2.56
CA THR A 33 0.22 8.54 -2.61
C THR A 33 0.44 7.94 -1.23
N ILE A 34 -0.50 7.11 -0.78
CA ILE A 34 -0.47 6.47 0.53
C ILE A 34 -0.44 4.95 0.32
N LEU A 35 0.40 4.24 1.06
CA LEU A 35 0.37 2.78 1.15
C LEU A 35 -0.29 2.39 2.47
N PHE A 36 -1.48 1.81 2.40
CA PHE A 36 -2.11 1.17 3.54
C PHE A 36 -1.75 -0.31 3.59
N ARG A 37 -1.65 -0.87 4.80
CA ARG A 37 -1.56 -2.32 5.04
C ARG A 37 -2.68 -2.76 5.95
N PHE A 38 -3.34 -3.85 5.57
CA PHE A 38 -4.39 -4.53 6.31
C PHE A 38 -3.86 -5.92 6.67
N ALA A 39 -3.59 -6.14 7.95
CA ALA A 39 -3.11 -7.44 8.42
C ALA A 39 -4.25 -8.47 8.39
N SER A 40 -4.01 -9.63 7.80
CA SER A 40 -4.94 -10.74 7.76
C SER A 40 -4.92 -11.51 9.08
N THR A 41 -6.09 -11.94 9.55
CA THR A 41 -6.22 -12.93 10.62
C THR A 41 -6.46 -14.34 10.06
N GLY A 42 -6.53 -14.48 8.73
CA GLY A 42 -6.95 -15.69 8.02
C GLY A 42 -8.46 -15.77 7.76
N SER A 43 -9.28 -15.02 8.50
CA SER A 43 -10.74 -14.96 8.31
C SER A 43 -11.28 -13.53 8.18
N ALA A 44 -10.48 -12.53 8.56
CA ALA A 44 -10.81 -11.11 8.46
C ALA A 44 -9.53 -10.28 8.27
N PHE A 45 -9.70 -8.98 8.04
CA PHE A 45 -8.61 -8.02 8.06
C PHE A 45 -8.74 -7.10 9.27
N SER A 46 -7.60 -6.80 9.91
CA SER A 46 -7.51 -5.77 10.93
C SER A 46 -7.68 -4.37 10.33
N ASN A 47 -7.93 -3.38 11.20
CA ASN A 47 -7.94 -1.97 10.78
C ASN A 47 -6.65 -1.60 10.05
N PRO A 48 -6.73 -0.76 8.99
CA PRO A 48 -5.56 -0.41 8.22
C PRO A 48 -4.54 0.39 9.02
N THR A 49 -3.27 0.14 8.73
CA THR A 49 -2.15 0.99 9.13
C THR A 49 -1.57 1.70 7.92
N THR A 50 -1.05 2.91 8.10
CA THR A 50 -0.29 3.61 7.07
C THR A 50 1.15 3.08 7.08
N ALA A 51 1.53 2.30 6.08
CA ALA A 51 2.89 1.79 5.95
C ALA A 51 3.83 2.84 5.36
N TRP A 52 3.33 3.72 4.49
CA TRP A 52 4.11 4.79 3.87
C TRP A 52 3.23 5.88 3.28
N THR A 53 3.74 7.11 3.22
CA THR A 53 3.16 8.23 2.48
C THR A 53 4.25 8.89 1.64
N SER A 54 3.96 9.19 0.38
CA SER A 54 4.90 9.85 -0.52
C SER A 54 5.27 11.25 -0.07
N SER A 55 6.52 11.66 -0.31
CA SER A 55 7.02 13.03 -0.09
C SER A 55 6.75 13.99 -1.27
N GLY A 56 5.87 13.62 -2.21
CA GLY A 56 5.28 14.53 -3.18
C GLY A 56 5.61 14.31 -4.67
N SER A 57 6.42 13.31 -5.03
CA SER A 57 6.73 13.04 -6.46
C SER A 57 6.13 11.75 -7.00
N PHE A 58 5.45 10.95 -6.17
CA PHE A 58 4.91 9.67 -6.58
C PHE A 58 3.46 9.82 -7.04
N ASP A 59 3.22 9.74 -8.35
CA ASP A 59 1.87 9.70 -8.92
C ASP A 59 1.34 8.27 -8.94
N TRP A 60 0.36 7.99 -8.07
CA TRP A 60 -0.39 6.74 -8.04
C TRP A 60 -0.90 6.32 -9.43
N SER A 61 -1.30 7.26 -10.29
CA SER A 61 -1.89 6.94 -11.59
C SER A 61 -0.90 6.22 -12.50
N LYS A 62 0.40 6.49 -12.33
CA LYS A 62 1.52 5.93 -13.12
C LYS A 62 2.17 4.70 -12.48
N SER A 63 1.67 4.22 -11.35
CA SER A 63 2.23 3.05 -10.67
C SER A 63 1.58 1.72 -11.08
N LYS A 64 2.32 0.62 -10.91
CA LYS A 64 1.79 -0.75 -10.93
C LYS A 64 2.38 -1.52 -9.75
N PRO A 65 1.66 -1.67 -8.62
CA PRO A 65 2.21 -2.38 -7.48
C PRO A 65 2.39 -3.87 -7.81
N VAL A 66 3.48 -4.44 -7.31
CA VAL A 66 3.81 -5.86 -7.34
C VAL A 66 4.36 -6.24 -5.98
N SER A 67 4.11 -7.47 -5.55
CA SER A 67 4.64 -8.06 -4.32
C SER A 67 5.50 -9.25 -4.68
N GLY A 68 6.40 -9.60 -3.77
CA GLY A 68 7.35 -10.68 -3.96
C GLY A 68 8.53 -10.51 -3.02
N ASP A 69 9.31 -11.58 -2.93
CA ASP A 69 10.65 -11.50 -2.38
C ASP A 69 11.61 -11.02 -3.48
N TYR A 70 12.44 -10.03 -3.15
CA TYR A 70 13.40 -9.40 -4.06
C TYR A 70 14.83 -9.35 -3.49
N ASN A 71 15.08 -9.99 -2.33
CA ASN A 71 16.40 -9.96 -1.71
C ASN A 71 17.24 -11.23 -1.89
N GLY A 72 16.64 -12.36 -2.27
CA GLY A 72 17.35 -13.56 -2.74
C GLY A 72 18.00 -14.41 -1.64
#